data_AF-A0A959CD91-F1
#
_entry.id   AF-A0A959CD91-F1
#
_cell.length_a   1.000
_cell.length_b   1.000
_cell.length_c   1.000
_cell.angle_alpha   90.00
_cell.angle_beta   90.00
_cell.angle_gamma   90.00
#
_symmetry.space_group_name_H-M   'P 1'
#
loop_
_entity.id
_entity.type
_entity.pdbx_description
1 polymer ?
#
loop_
_entity_poly.entity_id
_entity_poly.type
_entity_poly.pdbx_seq_one_letter_code
_entity_poly.pdbx_strand_id
1 'polypeptide(L)'
;IKENLERGIRQGTYRPNLNPDIVAKLYVGKTSLVADEEMFPAREYDIRVLFWEYINYHIHGIASDEGRRLLEKYKAAEKQQVK
;
A
#
# COMPACT_ATOMS: atom_id res chain seq x y z
N ILE A 1 -10.58 -1.44 6.44
CA ILE A 1 -9.09 -1.53 6.41
C ILE A 1 -8.52 -2.37 7.56
N LYS A 2 -8.86 -2.11 8.83
CA LYS A 2 -8.37 -2.88 9.98
C LYS A 2 -8.53 -4.41 9.82
N GLU A 3 -9.71 -4.87 9.45
CA GLU A 3 -9.98 -6.30 9.20
C GLU A 3 -9.07 -6.93 8.13
N ASN A 4 -8.70 -6.15 7.10
CA ASN A 4 -7.74 -6.60 6.09
C ASN A 4 -6.35 -6.79 6.69
N LEU A 5 -5.90 -5.85 7.53
CA LEU A 5 -4.61 -5.94 8.22
C LEU A 5 -4.57 -7.15 9.14
N GLU A 6 -5.61 -7.36 9.95
CA GLU A 6 -5.73 -8.52 10.84
C GLU A 6 -5.74 -9.84 10.07
N ARG A 7 -6.47 -9.89 8.94
CA ARG A 7 -6.48 -11.06 8.06
C ARG A 7 -5.10 -11.34 7.47
N GLY A 8 -4.41 -10.35 6.94
CA GLY A 8 -3.08 -10.55 6.37
C GLY A 8 -2.04 -10.94 7.41
N ILE A 9 -2.18 -10.48 8.66
CA ILE A 9 -1.37 -10.97 9.79
C ILE A 9 -1.66 -12.45 10.04
N ARG A 10 -2.93 -12.86 10.12
CA ARG A 10 -3.31 -14.29 10.29
C ARG A 10 -2.82 -15.17 9.15
N GLN A 11 -2.76 -14.64 7.94
CA GLN A 11 -2.26 -15.33 6.74
C GLN A 11 -0.73 -15.30 6.63
N GLY A 12 -0.03 -14.56 7.48
CA GLY A 12 1.43 -14.39 7.42
C GLY A 12 1.92 -13.49 6.29
N THR A 13 1.03 -12.86 5.52
CA THR A 13 1.38 -11.96 4.40
C THR A 13 1.70 -10.54 4.87
N TYR A 14 1.21 -10.14 6.05
CA TYR A 14 1.57 -8.87 6.70
C TYR A 14 2.39 -9.11 7.96
N ARG A 15 3.15 -8.09 8.36
CA ARG A 15 4.06 -8.14 9.51
C ARG A 15 3.30 -8.42 10.82
N PRO A 16 3.72 -9.39 11.64
CA PRO A 16 2.99 -9.77 12.85
C PRO A 16 3.05 -8.70 13.96
N ASN A 17 4.01 -7.79 13.91
CA ASN A 17 4.18 -6.73 14.91
C ASN A 17 3.48 -5.41 14.57
N LEU A 18 2.59 -5.40 13.57
CA LEU A 18 1.77 -4.23 13.28
C LEU A 18 0.70 -4.06 14.35
N ASN A 19 0.38 -2.81 14.67
CA ASN A 19 -0.86 -2.47 15.34
C ASN A 19 -1.93 -2.14 14.28
N PRO A 20 -2.93 -3.03 14.04
CA PRO A 20 -3.89 -2.83 12.96
C PRO A 20 -4.76 -1.58 13.13
N ASP A 21 -5.01 -1.14 14.36
CA ASP A 21 -5.81 0.05 14.65
C ASP A 21 -5.10 1.33 14.21
N ILE A 22 -3.82 1.46 14.60
CA ILE A 22 -2.98 2.61 14.23
C ILE A 22 -2.75 2.63 12.72
N VAL A 23 -2.37 1.50 12.13
CA VAL A 23 -2.02 1.44 10.70
C VAL A 23 -3.23 1.68 9.81
N ALA A 24 -4.43 1.23 10.22
CA ALA A 24 -5.66 1.55 9.49
C ALA A 24 -5.98 3.05 9.50
N LYS A 25 -5.81 3.73 10.64
CA LYS A 25 -6.00 5.19 10.75
C LYS A 25 -4.99 5.95 9.90
N LEU A 26 -3.71 5.55 9.93
CA LEU A 26 -2.66 6.13 9.08
C LEU A 26 -2.97 5.93 7.60
N TYR A 27 -3.46 4.76 7.19
CA TYR A 27 -3.85 4.52 5.81
C TYR A 27 -4.94 5.51 5.37
N VAL A 28 -6.04 5.59 6.10
CA VAL A 28 -7.17 6.50 5.78
C VAL A 28 -6.72 7.96 5.75
N GLY A 29 -5.96 8.42 6.74
CA GLY A 29 -5.46 9.79 6.76
C GLY A 29 -4.56 10.11 5.57
N LYS A 30 -3.69 9.18 5.16
CA LYS A 30 -2.86 9.35 3.96
C LYS A 30 -3.66 9.33 2.67
N THR A 31 -4.78 8.60 2.60
CA THR A 31 -5.67 8.66 1.43
C THR A 31 -6.19 10.08 1.22
N SER A 32 -6.60 10.77 2.30
CA SER A 32 -6.99 12.18 2.23
C SER A 32 -5.81 13.08 1.85
N LEU A 33 -4.62 12.82 2.40
CA LEU A 33 -3.40 13.58 2.09
C LEU A 33 -3.03 13.53 0.60
N VAL A 34 -3.19 12.37 -0.04
CA VAL A 34 -2.89 12.19 -1.48
C VAL A 34 -3.86 12.98 -2.37
N ALA A 35 -5.05 13.32 -1.87
CA ALA A 35 -6.04 14.13 -2.56
C ALA A 35 -5.99 15.63 -2.17
N ASP A 36 -5.03 16.02 -1.33
CA ASP A 36 -4.86 17.39 -0.87
C ASP A 36 -4.11 18.22 -1.94
N GLU A 37 -4.82 19.16 -2.59
CA GLU A 37 -4.23 20.00 -3.65
C GLU A 37 -3.29 21.10 -3.12
N GLU A 38 -3.32 21.42 -1.82
CA GLU A 38 -2.33 22.33 -1.23
C GLU A 38 -0.98 21.62 -1.08
N MET A 39 -1.00 20.35 -0.69
CA MET A 39 0.22 19.53 -0.59
C MET A 39 0.69 18.98 -1.93
N PHE A 40 -0.24 18.54 -2.78
CA PHE A 40 0.03 17.92 -4.07
C PHE A 40 -0.76 18.60 -5.20
N PRO A 41 -0.32 19.78 -5.66
CA PRO A 41 -1.02 20.49 -6.72
C PRO A 41 -1.12 19.66 -8.01
N ALA A 42 -2.33 19.51 -8.57
CA ALA A 42 -2.60 18.69 -9.76
C ALA A 42 -1.84 19.17 -11.02
N ARG A 43 -1.38 20.42 -11.03
CA ARG A 43 -0.52 20.98 -12.10
C ARG A 43 0.93 20.47 -12.07
N GLU A 44 1.37 19.94 -10.92
CA GLU A 44 2.73 19.44 -10.69
C GLU A 44 2.75 17.91 -10.52
N TYR A 45 1.68 17.33 -9.98
CA TYR A 45 1.62 15.91 -9.67
C TYR A 45 0.45 15.21 -10.36
N ASP A 46 0.74 14.13 -11.12
CA ASP A 46 -0.29 13.25 -11.64
C ASP A 46 -0.87 12.41 -10.50
N ILE A 47 -2.17 12.56 -10.26
CA ILE A 47 -2.89 11.87 -9.18
C ILE A 47 -2.76 10.35 -9.25
N ARG A 48 -2.67 9.76 -10.46
CA ARG A 48 -2.50 8.32 -10.65
C ARG A 48 -1.13 7.86 -10.17
N VAL A 49 -0.10 8.64 -10.48
CA VAL A 49 1.28 8.37 -10.03
C VAL A 49 1.37 8.52 -8.52
N LEU A 50 0.77 9.58 -7.94
CA LEU A 50 0.70 9.76 -6.50
C LEU A 50 0.03 8.60 -5.78
N PHE A 51 -1.16 8.18 -6.24
CA PHE A 51 -1.85 7.01 -5.67
C PHE A 51 -1.01 5.74 -5.83
N TRP A 52 -0.34 5.54 -6.96
CA TRP A 52 0.55 4.40 -7.18
C TRP A 52 1.71 4.38 -6.18
N GLU A 53 2.40 5.50 -5.99
CA GLU A 53 3.49 5.62 -5.02
C GLU A 53 3.00 5.43 -3.59
N TYR A 54 1.85 6.02 -3.24
CA TYR A 54 1.25 5.85 -1.92
C TYR A 54 0.90 4.39 -1.60
N ILE A 55 0.26 3.68 -2.54
CA ILE A 55 -0.09 2.27 -2.33
C ILE A 55 1.16 1.40 -2.26
N ASN A 56 2.17 1.63 -3.13
CA ASN A 56 3.44 0.92 -3.04
C ASN A 56 4.12 1.17 -1.70
N TYR A 57 4.24 2.42 -1.28
CA TYR A 57 4.78 2.78 0.02
C TYR A 57 4.05 2.04 1.16
N HIS A 58 2.72 2.04 1.14
CA HIS A 58 1.92 1.39 2.17
C HIS A 58 2.15 -0.12 2.21
N ILE A 59 2.07 -0.80 1.06
CA ILE A 59 2.23 -2.26 0.96
C ILE A 59 3.62 -2.68 1.44
N HIS A 60 4.68 -1.99 1.03
CA HIS A 60 6.04 -2.32 1.48
C HIS A 60 6.22 -2.08 2.99
N GLY A 61 5.52 -1.10 3.56
CA GLY A 61 5.52 -0.83 5.00
C GLY A 61 4.86 -1.94 5.83
N ILE A 62 3.81 -2.58 5.31
CA ILE A 62 3.02 -3.59 6.04
C ILE A 62 3.38 -5.04 5.69
N ALA A 63 3.98 -5.30 4.53
CA ALA A 63 4.26 -6.65 4.05
C ALA A 63 5.32 -7.37 4.90
N SER A 64 5.05 -8.63 5.25
CA SER A 64 6.06 -9.53 5.82
C SER A 64 7.10 -9.90 4.76
N ASP A 65 8.15 -10.65 5.13
CA ASP A 65 9.09 -11.20 4.14
C ASP A 65 8.38 -12.08 3.11
N GLU A 66 7.40 -12.88 3.56
CA GLU A 66 6.59 -13.71 2.67
C GLU A 66 5.64 -12.87 1.80
N GLY A 67 5.00 -11.85 2.38
CA GLY A 67 4.19 -10.90 1.62
C GLY A 67 4.98 -10.17 0.54
N ARG A 68 6.24 -9.81 0.83
CA ARG A 68 7.14 -9.19 -0.16
C ARG A 68 7.48 -10.15 -1.30
N ARG A 69 7.78 -11.41 -1.01
CA ARG A 69 7.99 -12.43 -2.07
C ARG A 69 6.75 -12.61 -2.94
N LEU A 70 5.57 -12.61 -2.33
CA LEU A 70 4.30 -12.70 -3.06
C LEU A 70 4.07 -11.48 -3.95
N LEU A 71 4.35 -10.27 -3.46
CA LEU A 71 4.27 -9.03 -4.25
C LEU A 71 5.19 -9.08 -5.48
N GLU A 72 6.43 -9.53 -5.32
CA GLU A 72 7.37 -9.64 -6.44
C GLU A 72 6.91 -10.66 -7.49
N LYS A 73 6.29 -11.77 -7.07
CA LYS A 73 5.67 -12.73 -8.00
C LYS A 73 4.55 -12.08 -8.81
N TYR A 74 3.67 -11.30 -8.18
CA TYR A 74 2.60 -10.59 -8.89
C TYR A 74 3.14 -9.56 -9.88
N LYS A 75 4.14 -8.76 -9.48
CA LYS A 75 4.79 -7.78 -10.38
C LYS A 75 5.48 -8.44 -11.57
N ALA A 76 6.10 -9.60 -11.36
CA ALA A 76 6.72 -10.37 -12.45
C ALA A 76 5.67 -10.92 -13.43
N ALA A 77 4.52 -11.38 -12.93
CA ALA A 77 3.41 -11.88 -13.77
C ALA A 77 2.73 -10.76 -14.57
N GLU A 78 2.54 -9.57 -13.98
CA GLU A 78 1.97 -8.40 -14.68
C GLU A 78 2.87 -7.97 -15.85
N LYS A 79 4.20 -7.93 -15.66
CA LYS A 79 5.16 -7.62 -16.73
C LYS A 79 5.16 -8.64 -17.88
N GLN A 80 4.66 -9.85 -17.67
CA GLN A 80 4.54 -10.90 -18.70
C GLN A 80 3.23 -10.82 -19.48
N GLN A 81 2.18 -10.19 -18.92
CA GLN A 81 0.89 -10.02 -19.59
C GLN A 81 0.81 -8.76 -20.46
N VAL A 82 1.76 -7.82 -20.29
CA VAL A 82 1.86 -6.57 -21.06
C VAL A 82 2.92 -6.67 -22.17
N LYS A 83 3.49 -7.87 -22.39
CA LYS A 83 4.34 -8.19 -23.56
C LYS A 83 3.54 -8.95 -24.60
#